data_AF-A0A1E4TAV1-F1
#
_entry.id   AF-A0A1E4TAV1-F1
#
_cell.length_a   1.000
_cell.length_b   1.000
_cell.length_c   1.000
_cell.angle_alpha   90.00
_cell.angle_beta   90.00
_cell.angle_gamma   90.00
#
_symmetry.space_group_name_H-M   'P 1'
#
loop_
_entity.id
_entity.type
_entity.pdbx_description
1 polymer ?
#
loop_
_entity_poly.entity_id
_entity_poly.type
_entity_poly.pdbx_seq_one_letter_code
_entity_poly.pdbx_strand_id
1 'polypeptide(L)'
;MAEGGTLVKNKISGVELRTYPMVWIDCEMTGLDVENDDILQVCCYVTDGNLNLLESDGFERVLSCSDEKLAAMDDWCQEFHGKTGLIDKVKASTATASEVEDELLQYITELVPAKKKAVLAGNSVHCDKEFLRKSMPRLIDYLHYRIIDVSTLSELSLRWATDIRDNRPAKKYTHNARDDILESIEELRYYKDHWLLR
;
A
#
# COMPACT_ATOMS: atom_id res chain seq x y z
N MET A 1 26.79 27.58 21.69
CA MET A 1 26.12 26.89 22.81
C MET A 1 24.63 26.96 22.51
N ALA A 2 24.09 25.83 22.06
CA ALA A 2 22.67 25.60 21.82
C ALA A 2 21.92 25.58 23.18
N GLU A 3 20.60 25.60 23.32
CA GLU A 3 19.51 25.13 22.48
C GLU A 3 18.28 26.00 22.74
N GLY A 4 17.62 26.46 21.68
CA GLY A 4 16.28 27.02 21.73
C GLY A 4 15.28 25.89 21.52
N GLY A 5 14.44 25.65 22.51
CA GLY A 5 13.30 24.74 22.39
C GLY A 5 12.19 25.31 21.50
N THR A 6 11.14 24.49 21.35
CA THR A 6 9.83 24.72 20.68
C THR A 6 9.88 24.47 19.15
N LEU A 7 9.03 23.66 18.51
CA LEU A 7 7.73 23.06 18.82
C LEU A 7 7.62 21.63 18.24
N VAL A 8 7.18 20.67 19.06
CA VAL A 8 6.54 19.43 18.59
C VAL A 8 5.07 19.75 18.36
N LYS A 9 4.60 19.76 17.12
CA LYS A 9 3.18 19.97 16.81
C LYS A 9 2.41 18.64 16.89
N ASN A 10 1.59 18.56 17.94
CA ASN A 10 0.29 17.90 18.12
C ASN A 10 0.18 16.40 17.75
N LYS A 11 0.19 15.49 18.73
CA LYS A 11 -0.99 15.07 19.55
C LYS A 11 -2.25 14.76 18.73
N ILE A 12 -2.29 13.56 18.18
CA ILE A 12 -3.51 12.74 18.27
C ILE A 12 -3.56 12.22 19.71
N SER A 13 -4.65 12.49 20.41
CA SER A 13 -4.83 12.23 21.83
C SER A 13 -4.81 10.74 22.17
N GLY A 14 -3.85 10.33 23.02
CA GLY A 14 -4.06 9.26 24.01
C GLY A 14 -3.84 7.81 23.56
N VAL A 15 -3.47 7.54 22.32
CA VAL A 15 -3.02 6.20 21.92
C VAL A 15 -1.50 6.17 22.05
N GLU A 16 -0.97 5.47 23.05
CA GLU A 16 0.39 4.96 22.97
C GLU A 16 0.44 4.13 21.68
N LEU A 17 0.96 4.71 20.60
CA LEU A 17 1.16 3.99 19.35
C LEU A 17 1.91 2.73 19.73
N ARG A 18 1.31 1.55 19.55
CA ARG A 18 2.12 0.34 19.47
C ARG A 18 3.17 0.66 18.43
N THR A 19 4.43 0.71 18.87
CA THR A 19 5.47 1.53 18.23
C THR A 19 5.83 1.10 16.81
N TYR A 20 5.15 0.12 16.22
CA TYR A 20 5.48 -0.54 14.96
C TYR A 20 4.42 -0.21 13.90
N PRO A 21 4.57 0.90 13.17
CA PRO A 21 3.65 1.30 12.11
C PRO A 21 3.71 0.35 10.91
N MET A 22 2.63 0.33 10.15
CA MET A 22 2.49 -0.41 8.90
C MET A 22 2.22 0.59 7.78
N VAL A 23 2.99 0.47 6.70
CA VAL A 23 2.83 1.25 5.47
C VAL A 23 2.13 0.34 4.47
N TRP A 24 0.85 0.62 4.24
CA TRP A 24 -0.02 -0.13 3.35
C TRP A 24 0.12 0.42 1.95
N ILE A 25 0.56 -0.39 1.00
CA ILE A 25 0.70 0.03 -0.40
C ILE A 25 0.00 -0.97 -1.29
N ASP A 26 -0.64 -0.42 -2.32
CA ASP A 26 -1.23 -1.14 -3.44
C ASP A 26 -0.79 -0.44 -4.72
N CYS A 27 -0.26 -1.21 -5.67
CA CYS A 27 0.18 -0.73 -6.97
C CYS A 27 -0.70 -1.32 -8.06
N GLU A 28 -1.06 -0.49 -9.03
CA GLU A 28 -1.59 -0.97 -10.31
C GLU A 28 -0.46 -1.01 -11.32
N MET A 29 -0.35 -2.09 -12.09
CA MET A 29 0.73 -2.32 -13.05
C MET A 29 0.21 -2.62 -14.44
N THR A 30 1.08 -2.51 -15.45
CA THR A 30 0.79 -2.96 -16.83
C THR A 30 0.69 -4.49 -16.95
N GLY A 31 1.16 -5.22 -15.94
CA GLY A 31 1.20 -6.68 -15.89
C GLY A 31 1.98 -7.16 -14.66
N LEU A 32 2.43 -8.42 -14.68
CA LEU A 32 3.10 -9.08 -13.55
C LEU A 32 4.58 -9.42 -13.80
N ASP A 33 5.12 -9.06 -14.96
CA ASP A 33 6.53 -9.24 -15.29
C ASP A 33 7.34 -8.03 -14.84
N VAL A 34 7.96 -8.13 -13.67
CA VAL A 34 8.75 -7.05 -13.06
C VAL A 34 9.83 -6.49 -14.01
N GLU A 35 10.34 -7.27 -14.96
CA GLU A 35 11.37 -6.79 -15.89
C GLU A 35 10.79 -5.90 -17.00
N ASN A 36 9.59 -6.20 -17.46
CA ASN A 36 8.99 -5.57 -18.65
C ASN A 36 7.84 -4.61 -18.31
N ASP A 37 7.10 -4.88 -17.24
CA ASP A 37 5.96 -4.11 -16.78
C ASP A 37 6.36 -2.92 -15.89
N ASP A 38 5.49 -1.92 -15.88
CA ASP A 38 5.65 -0.69 -15.09
C ASP A 38 4.48 -0.47 -14.14
N ILE A 39 4.75 0.31 -13.09
CA ILE A 39 3.73 0.83 -12.18
C ILE A 39 2.97 1.96 -12.88
N LEU A 40 1.63 1.87 -12.88
CA LEU A 40 0.70 2.86 -13.40
C LEU A 40 0.14 3.76 -12.29
N GLN A 41 -0.10 3.20 -11.11
CA GLN A 41 -0.64 3.93 -9.96
C GLN A 41 -0.05 3.38 -8.67
N VAL A 42 0.16 4.26 -7.69
CA VAL A 42 0.50 3.88 -6.31
C VAL A 42 -0.47 4.54 -5.36
N CYS A 43 -1.04 3.73 -4.47
CA CYS A 43 -1.79 4.19 -3.31
C CYS A 43 -1.07 3.79 -2.02
N CYS A 44 -1.13 4.64 -1.01
CA CYS A 44 -0.51 4.38 0.28
C CYS A 44 -1.35 4.92 1.45
N TYR A 45 -1.45 4.13 2.51
CA TYR A 45 -2.00 4.53 3.80
C TYR A 45 -1.08 4.05 4.93
N VAL A 46 -1.09 4.74 6.07
CA VAL A 46 -0.27 4.34 7.23
C VAL A 46 -1.17 4.04 8.42
N THR A 47 -0.92 2.91 9.09
CA THR A 47 -1.59 2.56 10.35
C THR A 47 -0.61 2.39 11.50
N ASP A 48 -1.12 2.51 12.72
CA ASP A 48 -0.43 2.07 13.93
C ASP A 48 -0.43 0.53 14.05
N GLY A 49 0.25 -0.01 15.08
CA GLY A 49 0.27 -1.45 15.35
C GLY A 49 -1.07 -2.09 15.73
N ASN A 50 -2.15 -1.31 15.88
CA ASN A 50 -3.52 -1.77 16.11
C ASN A 50 -4.42 -1.57 14.87
N LEU A 51 -3.82 -1.29 13.72
CA LEU A 51 -4.48 -1.06 12.44
C LEU A 51 -5.31 0.24 12.41
N ASN A 52 -5.11 1.18 13.34
CA ASN A 52 -5.76 2.49 13.26
C ASN A 52 -5.03 3.35 12.24
N LEU A 53 -5.77 3.95 11.31
CA LEU A 53 -5.21 4.92 10.36
C LEU A 53 -4.58 6.11 11.11
N LEU A 54 -3.39 6.52 10.69
CA LEU A 54 -2.72 7.70 11.24
C LEU A 54 -3.28 9.00 10.66
N GLU A 55 -3.85 8.93 9.46
CA GLU A 55 -4.57 10.02 8.78
C GLU A 55 -5.62 9.44 7.80
N SER A 56 -6.54 10.26 7.29
CA SER A 56 -7.75 9.81 6.56
C SER A 56 -7.70 9.88 5.03
N ASP A 57 -6.84 10.74 4.50
CA ASP A 57 -6.83 11.18 3.10
C ASP A 57 -5.95 10.25 2.25
N GLY A 58 -4.89 9.69 2.83
CA GLY A 58 -3.97 8.79 2.15
C GLY A 58 -3.05 9.50 1.15
N PHE A 59 -2.30 8.69 0.43
CA PHE A 59 -1.53 9.10 -0.73
C PHE A 59 -2.00 8.32 -1.96
N GLU A 60 -2.21 9.01 -3.07
CA GLU A 60 -2.55 8.40 -4.36
C GLU A 60 -1.90 9.20 -5.49
N ARG A 61 -1.16 8.51 -6.36
CA ARG A 61 -0.55 9.11 -7.55
C ARG A 61 -0.60 8.17 -8.75
N VAL A 62 -0.92 8.74 -9.90
CA VAL A 62 -0.89 8.06 -11.20
C VAL A 62 0.38 8.47 -11.93
N LEU A 63 1.14 7.49 -12.39
CA LEU A 63 2.39 7.68 -13.12
C LEU A 63 2.10 7.83 -14.62
N SER A 64 2.99 8.49 -15.33
CA SER A 64 3.01 8.47 -16.79
C SER A 64 3.53 7.11 -17.30
N CYS A 65 2.91 6.56 -18.33
CA CYS A 65 3.38 5.37 -19.05
C CYS A 65 3.26 5.62 -20.56
N SER A 66 4.13 5.00 -21.37
CA SER A 66 4.09 5.21 -22.81
C SER A 66 2.88 4.51 -23.44
N ASP A 67 2.37 5.06 -24.55
CA ASP A 67 1.26 4.46 -25.28
C ASP A 67 1.59 3.05 -25.77
N GLU A 68 2.84 2.77 -26.15
CA GLU A 68 3.28 1.44 -26.55
C GLU A 68 3.17 0.43 -25.41
N LYS A 69 3.56 0.81 -24.19
CA LYS A 69 3.44 -0.07 -23.02
C LYS A 69 1.99 -0.30 -22.62
N LEU A 70 1.16 0.75 -22.64
CA LEU A 70 -0.28 0.61 -22.39
C LEU A 70 -0.95 -0.30 -23.43
N ALA A 71 -0.57 -0.20 -24.70
CA ALA A 71 -1.10 -1.06 -25.76
C ALA A 71 -0.59 -2.51 -25.69
N ALA A 72 0.54 -2.75 -25.02
CA ALA A 72 1.13 -4.08 -24.84
C ALA A 72 0.57 -4.84 -23.63
N MET A 73 -0.24 -4.20 -22.79
CA MET A 73 -0.96 -4.86 -21.69
C MET A 73 -1.85 -5.98 -22.24
N ASP A 74 -2.01 -7.05 -21.45
CA ASP A 74 -2.91 -8.15 -21.82
C ASP A 74 -4.39 -7.72 -21.80
N ASP A 75 -5.26 -8.57 -22.36
CA ASP A 75 -6.69 -8.28 -22.49
C ASP A 75 -7.34 -8.00 -21.13
N TRP A 76 -6.89 -8.68 -20.07
CA TRP A 76 -7.42 -8.50 -18.72
C TRP A 76 -7.07 -7.12 -18.18
N CYS A 77 -5.80 -6.71 -18.25
CA CYS A 77 -5.32 -5.40 -17.82
C CYS A 77 -5.97 -4.28 -18.64
N GLN A 78 -6.11 -4.44 -19.96
CA GLN A 78 -6.77 -3.43 -20.80
C GLN A 78 -8.25 -3.25 -20.44
N GLU A 79 -8.98 -4.35 -20.25
CA GLU A 79 -10.39 -4.29 -19.85
C GLU A 79 -10.54 -3.69 -18.45
N PHE A 80 -9.71 -4.14 -17.52
CA PHE A 80 -9.76 -3.75 -16.11
C PHE A 80 -9.42 -2.26 -15.93
N HIS A 81 -8.24 -1.84 -16.38
CA HIS A 81 -7.78 -0.46 -16.27
C HIS A 81 -8.60 0.49 -17.15
N GLY A 82 -9.21 -0.01 -18.23
CA GLY A 82 -10.16 0.74 -19.03
C GLY A 82 -11.46 1.03 -18.27
N LYS A 83 -12.02 0.04 -17.58
CA LYS A 83 -13.25 0.19 -16.78
C LYS A 83 -13.10 1.13 -15.59
N THR A 84 -11.94 1.12 -14.93
CA THR A 84 -11.65 2.04 -13.81
C THR A 84 -11.29 3.45 -14.27
N GLY A 85 -11.08 3.64 -15.59
CA GLY A 85 -10.61 4.90 -16.17
C GLY A 85 -9.13 5.18 -15.89
N LEU A 86 -8.37 4.19 -15.39
CA LEU A 86 -6.95 4.35 -15.09
C LEU A 86 -6.14 4.62 -16.35
N ILE A 87 -6.45 3.97 -17.48
CA ILE A 87 -5.74 4.20 -18.75
C ILE A 87 -5.78 5.69 -19.16
N ASP A 88 -6.95 6.33 -19.04
CA ASP A 88 -7.09 7.75 -19.39
C ASP A 88 -6.34 8.66 -18.41
N LYS A 89 -6.33 8.32 -17.11
CA LYS A 89 -5.55 9.04 -16.10
C LYS A 89 -4.04 8.92 -16.36
N VAL A 90 -3.56 7.74 -16.73
CA VAL A 90 -2.13 7.50 -17.05
C VAL A 90 -1.73 8.32 -18.27
N LYS A 91 -2.54 8.32 -19.33
CA LYS A 91 -2.28 9.12 -20.54
C LYS A 91 -2.27 10.63 -20.28
N ALA A 92 -3.04 11.09 -19.29
CA ALA A 92 -3.06 12.48 -18.86
C ALA A 92 -1.93 12.83 -17.87
N SER A 93 -1.28 11.83 -17.26
CA SER A 93 -0.23 12.03 -16.27
C SER A 93 1.12 12.32 -16.93
N THR A 94 1.89 13.20 -16.31
CA THR A 94 3.29 13.47 -16.65
C THR A 94 4.25 13.07 -15.52
N ALA A 95 3.73 12.47 -14.44
CA ALA A 95 4.50 12.19 -13.24
C ALA A 95 5.41 10.98 -13.44
N THR A 96 6.70 11.18 -13.22
CA THR A 96 7.70 10.10 -13.29
C THR A 96 7.75 9.29 -12.01
N ALA A 97 8.26 8.06 -12.09
CA ALA A 97 8.45 7.22 -10.90
C ALA A 97 9.34 7.89 -9.83
N SER A 98 10.35 8.68 -10.24
CA SER A 98 11.22 9.40 -9.31
C SER A 98 10.48 10.50 -8.56
N GLU A 99 9.63 11.27 -9.23
CA GLU A 99 8.83 12.33 -8.61
C GLU A 99 7.80 11.72 -7.64
N VAL A 100 7.12 10.66 -8.08
CA VAL A 100 6.16 9.96 -7.22
C VAL A 100 6.85 9.32 -6.01
N GLU A 101 8.06 8.77 -6.17
CA GLU A 101 8.84 8.26 -5.05
C GLU A 101 9.20 9.37 -4.04
N ASP A 102 9.59 10.56 -4.51
CA ASP A 102 9.89 11.70 -3.63
C ASP A 102 8.68 12.12 -2.81
N GLU A 103 7.51 12.27 -3.46
CA GLU A 103 6.27 12.64 -2.79
C GLU A 103 5.78 11.56 -1.81
N LEU A 104 5.89 10.29 -2.19
CA LEU A 104 5.50 9.17 -1.35
C LEU A 104 6.42 9.04 -0.12
N LEU A 105 7.73 9.20 -0.31
CA LEU A 105 8.69 9.26 0.80
C LEU A 105 8.40 10.42 1.73
N GLN A 106 8.08 11.60 1.20
CA GLN A 106 7.70 12.74 2.02
C GLN A 106 6.48 12.39 2.88
N TYR A 107 5.40 11.93 2.27
CA TYR A 107 4.18 11.51 2.97
C TYR A 107 4.46 10.48 4.08
N ILE A 108 5.24 9.43 3.78
CA ILE A 108 5.59 8.40 4.77
C ILE A 108 6.47 8.96 5.89
N THR A 109 7.44 9.81 5.58
CA THR A 109 8.39 10.34 6.59
C THR A 109 7.75 11.34 7.54
N GLU A 110 6.71 12.05 7.11
CA GLU A 110 5.91 12.92 7.98
C GLU A 110 5.15 12.12 9.05
N LEU A 111 4.67 10.92 8.69
CA LEU A 111 3.93 10.03 9.60
C LEU A 111 4.84 9.06 10.38
N VAL A 112 5.95 8.64 9.77
CA VAL A 112 6.92 7.70 10.32
C VAL A 112 8.34 8.24 10.09
N PRO A 113 8.85 9.14 10.95
CA PRO A 113 10.16 9.80 10.74
C PRO A 113 11.38 8.87 10.89
N ALA A 114 11.19 7.71 11.52
CA ALA A 114 12.28 6.77 11.80
C ALA A 114 12.42 5.74 10.66
N LYS A 115 13.60 5.74 10.02
CA LYS A 115 14.00 4.70 9.05
C LYS A 115 13.90 3.29 9.63
N LYS A 116 13.57 2.32 8.78
CA LYS A 116 13.46 0.88 9.10
C LYS A 116 12.49 0.55 10.24
N LYS A 117 11.59 1.47 10.59
CA LYS A 117 10.62 1.27 11.67
C LYS A 117 9.30 0.70 11.18
N ALA A 118 8.79 1.17 10.05
CA ALA A 118 7.59 0.64 9.42
C ALA A 118 7.88 -0.59 8.57
N VAL A 119 6.93 -1.52 8.52
CA VAL A 119 6.91 -2.64 7.56
C VAL A 119 5.95 -2.33 6.42
N LEU A 120 6.25 -2.84 5.22
CA LEU A 120 5.31 -2.83 4.10
C LEU A 120 4.17 -3.82 4.38
N ALA A 121 2.93 -3.42 4.13
CA ALA A 121 1.73 -4.22 4.37
C ALA A 121 0.75 -4.14 3.19
N GLY A 122 -0.06 -5.18 3.01
CA GLY A 122 -1.07 -5.25 1.94
C GLY A 122 -1.46 -6.70 1.63
N ASN A 123 -2.40 -6.89 0.72
CA ASN A 123 -2.70 -8.21 0.18
C ASN A 123 -1.74 -8.54 -0.94
N SER A 124 -1.08 -9.70 -0.88
CA SER A 124 -0.13 -10.15 -1.90
C SER A 124 1.01 -9.13 -2.12
N VAL A 125 1.32 -8.34 -1.09
CA VAL A 125 2.20 -7.16 -1.16
C VAL A 125 3.65 -7.49 -1.52
N HIS A 126 4.01 -8.77 -1.54
CA HIS A 126 5.27 -9.20 -2.10
C HIS A 126 5.36 -8.87 -3.60
N CYS A 127 4.26 -8.90 -4.36
CA CYS A 127 4.21 -8.50 -5.76
C CYS A 127 4.54 -7.00 -5.90
N ASP A 128 3.83 -6.13 -5.18
CA ASP A 128 4.08 -4.68 -5.16
C ASP A 128 5.53 -4.39 -4.79
N LYS A 129 6.05 -5.09 -3.78
CA LYS A 129 7.42 -4.91 -3.32
C LYS A 129 8.46 -5.17 -4.41
N GLU A 130 8.25 -6.14 -5.30
CA GLU A 130 9.20 -6.39 -6.39
C GLU A 130 9.23 -5.22 -7.38
N PHE A 131 8.06 -4.69 -7.76
CA PHE A 131 7.96 -3.49 -8.61
C PHE A 131 8.56 -2.25 -7.93
N LEU A 132 8.21 -2.02 -6.66
CA LEU A 132 8.76 -0.91 -5.89
C LEU A 132 10.28 -1.02 -5.71
N ARG A 133 10.87 -2.22 -5.60
CA ARG A 133 12.33 -2.36 -5.55
C ARG A 133 13.01 -1.87 -6.83
N LYS A 134 12.39 -2.08 -7.99
CA LYS A 134 12.91 -1.64 -9.28
C LYS A 134 12.69 -0.14 -9.49
N SER A 135 11.46 0.32 -9.28
CA SER A 135 11.01 1.66 -9.67
C SER A 135 11.16 2.72 -8.57
N MET A 136 11.13 2.31 -7.30
CA MET A 136 11.17 3.17 -6.11
C MET A 136 12.11 2.60 -5.01
N PRO A 137 13.42 2.42 -5.31
CA PRO A 137 14.35 1.73 -4.41
C PRO A 137 14.62 2.48 -3.09
N ARG A 138 14.54 3.82 -3.06
CA ARG A 138 14.75 4.62 -1.85
C ARG A 138 13.59 4.44 -0.88
N LEU A 139 12.36 4.29 -1.39
CA LEU A 139 11.20 3.91 -0.57
C LEU A 139 11.44 2.56 0.11
N ILE A 140 11.83 1.53 -0.64
CA ILE A 140 12.10 0.21 -0.07
C ILE A 140 13.26 0.24 0.92
N ASP A 141 14.29 1.05 0.67
CA ASP A 141 15.35 1.27 1.66
C ASP A 141 14.90 2.08 2.88
N TYR A 142 13.84 2.88 2.78
CA TYR A 142 13.29 3.55 3.96
C TYR A 142 12.57 2.56 4.89
N LEU A 143 11.85 1.60 4.32
CA LEU A 143 11.05 0.62 5.04
C LEU A 143 11.89 -0.53 5.59
N HIS A 144 11.34 -1.22 6.60
CA HIS A 144 11.93 -2.46 7.12
C HIS A 144 11.85 -3.59 6.07
N TYR A 145 12.79 -4.54 6.11
CA TYR A 145 12.88 -5.59 5.09
C TYR A 145 11.72 -6.60 5.10
N ARG A 146 11.03 -6.73 6.24
CA ARG A 146 9.87 -7.62 6.40
C ARG A 146 8.61 -7.02 5.79
N ILE A 147 7.67 -7.89 5.46
CA ILE A 147 6.33 -7.51 5.03
C ILE A 147 5.29 -8.13 5.95
N ILE A 148 4.11 -7.51 6.00
CA ILE A 148 2.88 -8.14 6.49
C ILE A 148 2.00 -8.37 5.27
N ASP A 149 1.99 -9.61 4.79
CA ASP A 149 1.18 -10.02 3.65
C ASP A 149 -0.13 -10.64 4.15
N VAL A 150 -1.24 -9.91 4.00
CA VAL A 150 -2.57 -10.34 4.46
C VAL A 150 -3.00 -11.63 3.77
N SER A 151 -2.63 -11.81 2.49
CA SER A 151 -2.94 -13.01 1.71
C SER A 151 -2.32 -14.28 2.31
N THR A 152 -1.23 -14.15 3.09
CA THR A 152 -0.71 -15.29 3.88
C THR A 152 -1.78 -15.79 4.85
N LEU A 153 -2.43 -14.90 5.60
CA LEU A 153 -3.49 -15.28 6.52
C LEU A 153 -4.73 -15.78 5.77
N SER A 154 -5.05 -15.19 4.62
CA SER A 154 -6.14 -15.65 3.77
C SER A 154 -5.94 -17.11 3.34
N GLU A 155 -4.75 -17.47 2.85
CA GLU A 155 -4.39 -18.83 2.45
C GLU A 155 -4.35 -19.82 3.63
N LEU A 156 -3.86 -19.39 4.80
CA LEU A 156 -3.86 -20.23 6.00
C LEU A 156 -5.30 -20.47 6.50
N SER A 157 -6.16 -19.45 6.48
CA SER A 157 -7.56 -19.57 6.93
C SER A 157 -8.34 -20.55 6.06
N LEU A 158 -8.07 -20.56 4.75
CA LEU A 158 -8.63 -21.52 3.79
C LEU A 158 -8.31 -22.98 4.14
N ARG A 159 -7.16 -23.25 4.78
CA ARG A 159 -6.68 -24.61 5.05
C ARG A 159 -6.92 -25.06 6.48
N TRP A 160 -6.77 -24.17 7.45
CA TRP A 160 -6.69 -24.53 8.87
C TRP A 160 -7.84 -24.01 9.71
N ALA A 161 -8.58 -23.01 9.22
CA ALA A 161 -9.59 -22.30 9.99
C ALA A 161 -10.74 -21.87 9.06
N THR A 162 -11.40 -22.84 8.44
CA THR A 162 -12.46 -22.57 7.44
C THR A 162 -13.62 -21.79 8.04
N ASP A 163 -13.92 -21.97 9.33
CA ASP A 163 -14.91 -21.15 10.05
C ASP A 163 -14.50 -19.66 10.08
N ILE A 164 -13.22 -19.36 10.28
CA ILE A 164 -12.69 -17.99 10.21
C ILE A 164 -12.84 -17.46 8.79
N ARG A 165 -12.43 -18.24 7.79
CA ARG A 165 -12.55 -17.86 6.38
C ARG A 165 -13.99 -17.49 6.02
N ASP A 166 -14.95 -18.32 6.40
CA ASP A 166 -16.36 -18.20 5.98
C ASP A 166 -17.04 -16.94 6.51
N ASN A 167 -16.59 -16.48 7.67
CA ASN A 167 -17.18 -15.33 8.35
C ASN A 167 -16.39 -14.03 8.13
N ARG A 168 -15.34 -14.05 7.29
CA ARG A 168 -14.57 -12.82 7.00
C ARG A 168 -15.42 -11.83 6.19
N PRO A 169 -15.16 -10.51 6.30
CA PRO A 169 -15.82 -9.51 5.47
C PRO A 169 -15.67 -9.83 3.98
N ALA A 170 -16.78 -9.72 3.23
CA ALA A 170 -16.73 -9.84 1.78
C ALA A 170 -16.08 -8.58 1.19
N LYS A 171 -15.04 -8.78 0.36
CA LYS A 171 -14.48 -7.71 -0.46
C LYS A 171 -15.52 -7.26 -1.48
N LYS A 172 -15.66 -5.95 -1.65
CA LYS A 172 -16.59 -5.36 -2.62
C LYS A 172 -16.00 -5.37 -4.02
N TYR A 173 -14.67 -5.47 -4.13
CA TYR A 173 -13.95 -5.43 -5.40
C TYR A 173 -14.37 -4.20 -6.22
N THR A 174 -14.34 -3.03 -5.58
CA THR A 174 -14.65 -1.76 -6.26
C THR A 174 -13.54 -1.34 -7.22
N HIS A 175 -12.37 -2.00 -7.15
CA HIS A 175 -11.24 -1.80 -8.04
C HIS A 175 -10.77 -0.35 -8.02
N ASN A 176 -10.70 0.17 -6.79
CA ASN A 176 -10.20 1.47 -6.44
C ASN A 176 -9.14 1.22 -5.36
N ALA A 177 -7.89 1.55 -5.66
CA ALA A 177 -6.76 1.22 -4.81
C ALA A 177 -6.88 1.74 -3.35
N ARG A 178 -7.63 2.83 -3.11
CA ARG A 178 -7.98 3.24 -1.72
C ARG A 178 -8.90 2.22 -1.06
N ASP A 179 -9.99 1.86 -1.72
CA ASP A 179 -10.95 0.91 -1.17
C ASP A 179 -10.27 -0.45 -0.96
N ASP A 180 -9.43 -0.89 -1.91
CA ASP A 180 -8.70 -2.15 -1.82
C ASP A 180 -7.72 -2.18 -0.62
N ILE A 181 -7.02 -1.08 -0.33
CA ILE A 181 -6.21 -0.94 0.89
C ILE A 181 -7.08 -0.99 2.15
N LEU A 182 -8.20 -0.25 2.19
CA LEU A 182 -9.08 -0.22 3.35
C LEU A 182 -9.72 -1.60 3.61
N GLU A 183 -10.09 -2.31 2.56
CA GLU A 183 -10.56 -3.70 2.65
C GLU A 183 -9.46 -4.64 3.15
N SER A 184 -8.20 -4.44 2.74
CA SER A 184 -7.04 -5.19 3.22
C SER A 184 -6.78 -4.97 4.72
N ILE A 185 -6.91 -3.73 5.19
CA ILE A 185 -6.78 -3.36 6.60
C ILE A 185 -7.90 -4.04 7.42
N GLU A 186 -9.13 -4.01 6.93
CA GLU A 186 -10.27 -4.62 7.62
C GLU A 186 -10.20 -6.15 7.62
N GLU A 187 -9.71 -6.76 6.54
CA GLU A 187 -9.43 -8.19 6.48
C GLU A 187 -8.38 -8.60 7.54
N LEU A 188 -7.27 -7.85 7.66
CA LEU A 188 -6.28 -8.11 8.70
C LEU A 188 -6.84 -7.88 10.11
N ARG A 189 -7.70 -6.88 10.30
CA ARG A 189 -8.37 -6.63 11.58
C ARG A 189 -9.25 -7.81 11.98
N TYR A 190 -10.02 -8.32 11.02
CA TYR A 190 -10.84 -9.51 11.24
C TYR A 190 -9.98 -10.71 11.67
N TYR A 191 -8.88 -11.01 10.97
CA TYR A 191 -7.98 -12.09 11.37
C TYR A 191 -7.34 -11.86 12.74
N LYS A 192 -6.95 -10.62 13.06
CA LYS A 192 -6.41 -10.26 14.37
C LYS A 192 -7.41 -10.58 15.49
N ASP A 193 -8.64 -10.10 15.37
CA ASP A 193 -9.64 -10.14 16.44
C ASP A 193 -10.34 -11.50 16.54
N HIS A 194 -10.48 -12.21 15.42
CA HIS A 194 -11.20 -13.48 15.34
C HIS A 194 -10.28 -14.68 15.14
N TRP A 195 -8.96 -14.57 15.09
CA TRP A 195 -8.12 -15.75 14.94
C TRP A 195 -6.81 -15.69 15.70
N LEU A 196 -6.06 -14.60 15.56
CA LEU A 196 -4.70 -14.51 16.12
C LEU A 196 -4.67 -14.14 17.61
N LEU A 197 -5.67 -13.41 18.10
CA LEU A 197 -5.79 -13.01 19.51
C LEU A 197 -6.90 -13.77 20.27
N ARG A 198 -7.41 -14.86 19.69
CA ARG A 198 -8.37 -15.75 20.34
C ARG A 198 -7.76 -16.53 21.50
#